data_AF-A0A3G1B3B5-F1
#
_entry.id   AF-A0A3G1B3B5-F1
#
_cell.length_a   1.000
_cell.length_b   1.000
_cell.length_c   1.000
_cell.angle_alpha   90.00
_cell.angle_beta   90.00
_cell.angle_gamma   90.00
#
_symmetry.space_group_name_H-M   'P 1'
#
loop_
_entity.id
_entity.type
_entity.pdbx_description
1 polymer ?
#
loop_
_entity_poly.entity_id
_entity_poly.type
_entity_poly.pdbx_seq_one_letter_code
_entity_poly.pdbx_strand_id
1 'polypeptide(L)'
;MKYFVITIFLVFIVLSIHVIPTFADDIAKNANTSYKAAAKYFAKGQYKEAITLYDKILKDYPNHSTVLKMKGVAQSNLGQHQKSMSDFYKIYQKNQKDITAMLGLGVGFGNYGEYVEAKKYFDQAYSTYPNNTVAKNYKEYADKVIKKYPYKPTEKPKNWSEKPTQTVFESYTSKVATKVTKDKRYIEYPNPSFDVIKKFLRDYERWNFEQQIKTGSSGFPDPKITLENGTYVLNYKIFVNAQPPGLPLDHVSTLNQSTKFWQDQIFTTPNGNAIIKFSHADSKSDANIWVTWTVRKLGEGVLGHAHIGKGVVEVALGDYNCDGSFQLYDVASVEKIMRHELGHAIGLGHSNNTQSIMYPSMSPNYAYCLLS
;
A
#
# COMPACT_ATOMS: atom_id res chain seq x y z
N MET A 1 1.60 -54.34 -80.22
CA MET A 1 0.60 -54.92 -79.30
C MET A 1 0.90 -54.44 -77.88
N LYS A 2 -0.15 -54.02 -77.16
CA LYS A 2 -0.28 -53.65 -75.73
C LYS A 2 -0.42 -52.15 -75.43
N TYR A 3 -1.42 -51.91 -74.58
CA TYR A 3 -2.27 -50.74 -74.48
C TYR A 3 -1.81 -49.77 -73.38
N PHE A 4 -2.18 -48.51 -73.61
CA PHE A 4 -2.18 -47.40 -72.68
C PHE A 4 -3.12 -47.69 -71.50
N VAL A 5 -2.64 -47.59 -70.25
CA VAL A 5 -3.50 -47.49 -69.06
C VAL A 5 -2.99 -46.33 -68.22
N ILE A 6 -3.75 -45.24 -68.23
CA ILE A 6 -3.60 -44.09 -67.34
C ILE A 6 -4.18 -44.53 -65.99
N THR A 7 -3.35 -44.65 -64.96
CA THR A 7 -3.82 -44.84 -63.58
C THR A 7 -3.72 -43.50 -62.85
N ILE A 8 -4.87 -42.89 -62.63
CA ILE A 8 -5.06 -41.67 -61.83
C ILE A 8 -4.75 -42.01 -60.37
N PHE A 9 -3.63 -41.53 -59.83
CA PHE A 9 -3.41 -41.54 -58.39
C PHE A 9 -4.07 -40.30 -57.78
N LEU A 10 -5.24 -40.51 -57.20
CA LEU A 10 -5.95 -39.54 -56.37
C LEU A 10 -5.10 -39.24 -55.13
N VAL A 11 -4.63 -38.00 -55.05
CA VAL A 11 -3.97 -37.42 -53.87
C VAL A 11 -5.02 -37.27 -52.77
N PHE A 12 -5.01 -38.17 -51.78
CA PHE A 12 -5.69 -37.94 -50.50
C PHE A 12 -4.81 -37.02 -49.64
N ILE A 13 -4.99 -35.71 -49.76
CA ILE A 13 -4.61 -34.78 -48.68
C ILE A 13 -5.60 -35.05 -47.55
N VAL A 14 -5.17 -35.84 -46.56
CA VAL A 14 -5.83 -35.82 -45.25
C VAL A 14 -5.52 -34.45 -44.68
N LEU A 15 -6.44 -33.51 -44.86
CA LEU A 15 -6.47 -32.27 -44.10
C LEU A 15 -6.70 -32.69 -42.65
N SER A 16 -5.62 -32.94 -41.90
CA SER A 16 -5.69 -33.02 -40.45
C SER A 16 -6.04 -31.64 -39.94
N ILE A 17 -7.34 -31.34 -39.90
CA ILE A 17 -7.89 -30.22 -39.16
C ILE A 17 -7.42 -30.46 -37.72
N HIS A 18 -6.40 -29.72 -37.30
CA HIS A 18 -6.06 -29.63 -35.89
C HIS A 18 -7.17 -28.81 -35.24
N VAL A 19 -8.29 -29.49 -34.92
CA VAL A 19 -9.27 -28.96 -33.97
C VAL A 19 -8.53 -28.96 -32.64
N ILE A 20 -7.84 -27.86 -32.31
CA ILE A 20 -7.42 -27.65 -30.93
C ILE A 20 -8.74 -27.65 -30.14
N PRO A 21 -8.93 -28.56 -29.18
CA PRO A 21 -10.27 -28.87 -28.72
C PRO A 21 -10.81 -27.72 -27.90
N THR A 22 -12.13 -27.54 -27.97
CA THR A 22 -12.99 -26.79 -27.04
C THR A 22 -12.62 -26.94 -25.55
N PHE A 23 -11.90 -28.00 -25.19
CA PHE A 23 -11.36 -28.26 -23.85
C PHE A 23 -10.30 -27.25 -23.38
N ALA A 24 -9.38 -26.78 -24.25
CA ALA A 24 -8.37 -25.80 -23.82
C ALA A 24 -9.02 -24.43 -23.50
N ASP A 25 -10.00 -24.05 -24.33
CA ASP A 25 -10.80 -22.84 -24.12
C ASP A 25 -11.67 -22.95 -22.86
N ASP A 26 -12.23 -24.13 -22.57
CA ASP A 26 -13.02 -24.35 -21.35
C ASP A 26 -12.14 -24.32 -20.09
N ILE A 27 -10.94 -24.93 -20.10
CA ILE A 27 -9.98 -24.85 -18.99
C ILE A 27 -9.55 -23.40 -18.77
N ALA A 28 -9.23 -22.65 -19.83
CA ALA A 28 -8.87 -21.25 -19.72
C ALA A 28 -10.02 -20.37 -19.21
N LYS A 29 -11.25 -20.62 -19.67
CA LYS A 29 -12.46 -19.93 -19.22
C LYS A 29 -12.79 -20.24 -17.76
N ASN A 30 -12.66 -21.50 -17.34
CA ASN A 30 -12.87 -21.96 -15.97
C ASN A 30 -11.80 -21.40 -15.03
N ALA A 31 -10.54 -21.33 -15.47
CA ALA A 31 -9.45 -20.69 -14.72
C ALA A 31 -9.69 -19.18 -14.55
N ASN A 32 -10.11 -18.47 -15.60
CA ASN A 32 -10.44 -17.05 -15.52
C ASN A 32 -11.64 -16.78 -14.59
N THR A 33 -12.67 -17.61 -14.66
CA THR A 33 -13.85 -17.51 -13.78
C THR A 33 -13.46 -17.77 -12.32
N SER A 34 -12.66 -18.81 -12.08
CA SER A 34 -12.13 -19.12 -10.75
C SER A 34 -11.22 -18.01 -10.22
N TYR A 35 -10.42 -17.38 -11.08
CA TYR A 35 -9.55 -16.27 -10.71
C TYR A 35 -10.35 -15.05 -10.28
N LYS A 36 -11.40 -14.69 -11.03
CA LYS A 36 -12.31 -13.59 -10.67
C LYS A 36 -13.03 -13.87 -9.34
N ALA A 37 -13.48 -15.10 -9.13
CA ALA A 37 -14.08 -15.51 -7.85
C ALA A 37 -13.06 -15.44 -6.70
N ALA A 38 -11.83 -15.89 -6.91
CA ALA A 38 -10.76 -15.82 -5.93
C ALA A 38 -10.42 -14.37 -5.57
N ALA A 39 -10.34 -13.48 -6.57
CA ALA A 39 -10.11 -12.06 -6.36
C ALA A 39 -11.24 -11.40 -5.53
N LYS A 40 -12.50 -11.84 -5.70
CA LYS A 40 -13.62 -11.38 -4.88
C LYS A 40 -13.52 -11.83 -3.42
N TYR A 41 -13.12 -13.08 -3.18
CA TYR A 41 -12.86 -13.56 -1.82
C TYR A 41 -11.66 -12.85 -1.19
N PHE A 42 -10.59 -12.66 -1.96
CA PHE A 42 -9.40 -11.92 -1.57
C PHE A 42 -9.75 -10.49 -1.14
N ALA A 43 -10.52 -9.76 -1.96
CA ALA A 43 -11.03 -8.41 -1.69
C ALA A 43 -11.89 -8.29 -0.41
N LYS A 44 -12.41 -9.41 0.10
CA LYS A 44 -13.20 -9.47 1.33
C LYS A 44 -12.39 -9.95 2.55
N GLY A 45 -11.08 -10.17 2.40
CA GLY A 45 -10.24 -10.79 3.44
C GLY A 45 -10.49 -12.29 3.65
N GLN A 46 -11.27 -12.93 2.77
CA GLN A 46 -11.58 -14.36 2.83
C GLN A 46 -10.46 -15.16 2.16
N TYR A 47 -9.27 -15.13 2.76
CA TYR A 47 -8.05 -15.65 2.13
C TYR A 47 -8.04 -17.16 1.96
N LYS A 48 -8.66 -17.92 2.88
CA LYS A 48 -8.66 -19.40 2.80
C LYS A 48 -9.42 -19.86 1.55
N GLU A 49 -10.55 -19.20 1.28
CA GLU A 49 -11.41 -19.41 0.13
C GLU A 49 -10.69 -18.99 -1.17
N ALA A 50 -10.03 -17.84 -1.15
CA ALA A 50 -9.21 -17.38 -2.29
C ALA A 50 -8.07 -18.37 -2.60
N ILE A 51 -7.32 -18.81 -1.59
CA ILE A 51 -6.23 -19.80 -1.75
C ILE A 51 -6.76 -21.11 -2.32
N THR A 52 -7.92 -21.59 -1.86
CA THR A 52 -8.53 -22.82 -2.38
C THR A 52 -8.81 -22.72 -3.88
N LEU A 53 -9.28 -21.57 -4.36
CA LEU A 53 -9.50 -21.32 -5.78
C LEU A 53 -8.19 -21.15 -6.55
N TYR A 54 -7.20 -20.45 -5.99
CA TYR A 54 -5.87 -20.35 -6.60
C TYR A 54 -5.20 -21.72 -6.73
N ASP A 55 -5.32 -22.59 -5.73
CA ASP A 55 -4.79 -23.96 -5.79
C ASP A 55 -5.46 -24.77 -6.90
N LYS A 56 -6.77 -24.59 -7.15
CA LYS A 56 -7.44 -25.23 -8.30
C LYS A 56 -6.82 -24.78 -9.62
N ILE A 57 -6.61 -23.47 -9.79
CA ILE A 57 -6.00 -22.93 -11.02
C ILE A 57 -4.56 -23.44 -11.19
N LEU A 58 -3.79 -23.50 -10.09
CA LEU A 58 -2.40 -23.95 -10.10
C LEU A 58 -2.24 -25.46 -10.32
N LYS A 59 -3.30 -26.28 -10.20
CA LYS A 59 -3.22 -27.70 -10.61
C LYS A 59 -2.98 -27.82 -12.11
N ASP A 60 -3.68 -27.01 -12.90
CA ASP A 60 -3.57 -27.03 -14.36
C ASP A 60 -2.46 -26.09 -14.85
N TYR A 61 -2.24 -24.98 -14.12
CA TYR A 61 -1.24 -23.97 -14.46
C TYR A 61 -0.24 -23.75 -13.30
N PRO A 62 0.61 -24.72 -12.95
CA PRO A 62 1.46 -24.72 -11.74
C PRO A 62 2.45 -23.55 -11.64
N ASN A 63 2.60 -22.83 -12.74
CA ASN A 63 3.63 -21.85 -13.00
C ASN A 63 3.05 -20.46 -13.30
N HIS A 64 1.73 -20.27 -13.16
CA HIS A 64 1.06 -19.02 -13.48
C HIS A 64 1.46 -17.92 -12.48
N SER A 65 2.35 -17.01 -12.90
CA SER A 65 2.96 -16.00 -12.02
C SER A 65 1.94 -15.16 -11.26
N THR A 66 0.91 -14.61 -11.94
CA THR A 66 -0.12 -13.79 -11.27
C THR A 66 -0.86 -14.55 -10.17
N VAL A 67 -1.24 -15.80 -10.40
CA VAL A 67 -1.95 -16.64 -9.41
C VAL A 67 -1.03 -16.96 -8.23
N LEU A 68 0.24 -17.29 -8.50
CA LEU A 68 1.25 -17.47 -7.45
C LEU A 68 1.46 -16.21 -6.61
N LYS A 69 1.48 -15.02 -7.23
CA LYS A 69 1.58 -13.73 -6.51
C LYS A 69 0.39 -13.54 -5.58
N MET A 70 -0.84 -13.65 -6.10
CA MET A 70 -2.05 -13.46 -5.29
C MET A 70 -2.13 -14.47 -4.14
N LYS A 71 -1.81 -15.74 -4.42
CA LYS A 71 -1.76 -16.80 -3.41
C LYS A 71 -0.69 -16.52 -2.35
N GLY A 72 0.50 -16.10 -2.77
CA GLY A 72 1.60 -15.73 -1.88
C GLY A 72 1.21 -14.58 -0.93
N VAL A 73 0.52 -13.55 -1.44
CA VAL A 73 -0.01 -12.46 -0.60
C VAL A 73 -1.07 -12.97 0.37
N ALA A 74 -2.03 -13.77 -0.10
CA ALA A 74 -3.08 -14.34 0.76
C ALA A 74 -2.50 -15.22 1.88
N GLN A 75 -1.49 -16.03 1.58
CA GLN A 75 -0.79 -16.85 2.56
C GLN A 75 -0.02 -15.99 3.57
N SER A 76 0.63 -14.92 3.13
CA SER A 76 1.32 -14.00 4.05
C SER A 76 0.35 -13.40 5.06
N ASN A 77 -0.84 -12.97 4.61
CA ASN A 77 -1.86 -12.40 5.49
C ASN A 77 -2.46 -13.43 6.47
N LEU A 78 -2.49 -14.71 6.12
CA LEU A 78 -2.85 -15.79 7.05
C LEU A 78 -1.70 -16.21 8.00
N GLY A 79 -0.57 -15.50 8.00
CA GLY A 79 0.60 -15.88 8.79
C GLY A 79 1.37 -17.09 8.24
N GLN A 80 1.00 -17.59 7.05
CA GLN A 80 1.63 -18.74 6.40
C GLN A 80 2.89 -18.30 5.63
N HIS A 81 3.79 -17.58 6.30
CA HIS A 81 4.93 -16.90 5.66
C HIS A 81 5.86 -17.86 4.91
N GLN A 82 6.13 -19.05 5.44
CA GLN A 82 6.97 -20.05 4.74
C GLN A 82 6.37 -20.48 3.39
N LYS A 83 5.05 -20.70 3.32
CA LYS A 83 4.38 -21.07 2.07
C LYS A 83 4.37 -19.89 1.08
N SER A 84 4.10 -18.70 1.60
CA SER A 84 4.16 -17.45 0.84
C SER A 84 5.53 -17.26 0.19
N MET A 85 6.60 -17.40 0.97
CA MET A 85 7.97 -17.32 0.48
C MET A 85 8.29 -18.40 -0.55
N SER A 86 7.79 -19.64 -0.38
CA SER A 86 7.95 -20.71 -1.37
C SER A 86 7.34 -20.32 -2.72
N ASP A 87 6.11 -19.78 -2.73
CA ASP A 87 5.43 -19.38 -3.97
C ASP A 87 6.08 -18.13 -4.61
N PHE A 88 6.52 -17.14 -3.82
CA PHE A 88 7.32 -16.02 -4.35
C PHE A 88 8.69 -16.45 -4.88
N TYR A 89 9.34 -17.43 -4.23
CA TYR A 89 10.62 -17.93 -4.67
C TYR A 89 10.54 -18.64 -6.02
N LYS A 90 9.46 -19.39 -6.30
CA LYS A 90 9.20 -19.96 -7.64
C LYS A 90 9.13 -18.88 -8.72
N ILE A 91 8.53 -17.73 -8.42
CA ILE A 91 8.48 -16.59 -9.34
C ILE A 91 9.88 -15.99 -9.53
N TYR A 92 10.57 -15.73 -8.42
CA TYR A 92 11.93 -15.17 -8.42
C TYR A 92 12.93 -16.06 -9.18
N GLN A 93 12.82 -17.38 -9.06
CA GLN A 93 13.66 -18.32 -9.79
C GLN A 93 13.49 -18.21 -11.31
N LYS A 94 12.32 -17.81 -11.80
CA LYS A 94 12.07 -17.62 -13.24
C LYS A 94 12.42 -16.22 -13.70
N ASN A 95 12.10 -15.23 -12.87
CA ASN A 95 12.34 -13.83 -13.15
C ASN A 95 12.85 -13.11 -11.89
N GLN A 96 14.17 -12.95 -11.79
CA GLN A 96 14.81 -12.23 -10.68
C GLN A 96 14.57 -10.71 -10.74
N LYS A 97 13.97 -10.19 -11.82
CA LYS A 97 13.53 -8.79 -11.92
C LYS A 97 12.07 -8.61 -11.51
N ASP A 98 11.36 -9.66 -11.10
CA ASP A 98 9.98 -9.51 -10.63
C ASP A 98 9.94 -8.81 -9.26
N ILE A 99 9.52 -7.54 -9.25
CA ILE A 99 9.52 -6.72 -8.03
C ILE A 99 8.61 -7.28 -6.93
N THR A 100 7.44 -7.80 -7.28
CA THR A 100 6.52 -8.40 -6.31
C THR A 100 7.17 -9.63 -5.66
N ALA A 101 7.89 -10.46 -6.42
CA ALA A 101 8.60 -11.60 -5.87
C ALA A 101 9.75 -11.18 -4.93
N MET A 102 10.54 -10.17 -5.31
CA MET A 102 11.60 -9.63 -4.45
C MET A 102 11.03 -9.06 -3.15
N LEU A 103 10.01 -8.20 -3.24
CA LEU A 103 9.36 -7.62 -2.06
C LEU A 103 8.68 -8.69 -1.20
N GLY A 104 8.01 -9.67 -1.81
CA GLY A 104 7.37 -10.79 -1.11
C GLY A 104 8.37 -11.65 -0.32
N LEU A 105 9.55 -11.92 -0.88
CA LEU A 105 10.65 -12.60 -0.18
C LEU A 105 11.18 -11.75 0.98
N GLY A 106 11.41 -10.45 0.73
CA GLY A 106 11.86 -9.52 1.76
C GLY A 106 10.87 -9.42 2.93
N VAL A 107 9.57 -9.26 2.64
CA VAL A 107 8.49 -9.25 3.65
C VAL A 107 8.44 -10.57 4.41
N GLY A 108 8.57 -11.70 3.73
CA GLY A 108 8.62 -13.02 4.37
C GLY A 108 9.74 -13.15 5.39
N PHE A 109 10.97 -12.74 5.05
CA PHE A 109 12.09 -12.70 5.99
C PHE A 109 11.87 -11.67 7.11
N GLY A 110 11.32 -10.49 6.80
CA GLY A 110 10.97 -9.47 7.79
C GLY A 110 9.95 -9.95 8.84
N ASN A 111 8.95 -10.73 8.41
CA ASN A 111 7.97 -11.35 9.31
C ASN A 111 8.57 -12.40 10.26
N TYR A 112 9.78 -12.87 9.96
CA TYR A 112 10.61 -13.71 10.82
C TYR A 112 11.68 -12.90 11.59
N GLY A 113 11.67 -11.57 11.51
CA GLY A 113 12.71 -10.71 12.06
C GLY A 113 14.08 -10.92 11.41
N GLU A 114 14.17 -11.60 10.27
CA GLU A 114 15.40 -11.78 9.50
C GLU A 114 15.69 -10.57 8.61
N TYR A 115 15.77 -9.38 9.21
CA TYR A 115 15.89 -8.12 8.50
C TYR A 115 17.15 -7.97 7.65
N VAL A 116 18.27 -8.59 8.04
CA VAL A 116 19.51 -8.58 7.23
C VAL A 116 19.31 -9.33 5.91
N GLU A 117 18.55 -10.43 5.91
CA GLU A 117 18.24 -11.15 4.67
C GLU A 117 17.11 -10.45 3.90
N ALA A 118 16.10 -9.93 4.60
CA ALA A 118 15.03 -9.14 3.99
C ALA A 118 15.57 -7.94 3.20
N LYS A 119 16.52 -7.22 3.79
CA LYS A 119 17.17 -6.05 3.19
C LYS A 119 17.81 -6.38 1.84
N LYS A 120 18.41 -7.57 1.67
CA LYS A 120 19.01 -7.95 0.38
C LYS A 120 17.99 -7.94 -0.76
N TYR A 121 16.79 -8.46 -0.50
CA TYR A 121 15.72 -8.45 -1.49
C TYR A 121 15.11 -7.06 -1.70
N PHE A 122 14.99 -6.25 -0.63
CA PHE A 122 14.54 -4.87 -0.75
C PHE A 122 15.54 -3.99 -1.50
N ASP A 123 16.84 -4.15 -1.24
CA ASP A 123 17.91 -3.50 -2.00
C ASP A 123 17.85 -3.91 -3.47
N GLN A 124 17.71 -5.20 -3.78
CA GLN A 124 17.58 -5.66 -5.15
C GLN A 124 16.35 -5.07 -5.86
N ALA A 125 15.19 -5.04 -5.18
CA ALA A 125 13.97 -4.43 -5.69
C ALA A 125 14.17 -2.94 -5.97
N TYR A 126 14.75 -2.20 -5.03
CA TYR A 126 14.98 -0.77 -5.17
C TYR A 126 16.04 -0.45 -6.23
N SER A 127 17.14 -1.21 -6.30
CA SER A 127 18.17 -1.03 -7.33
C SER A 127 17.63 -1.32 -8.75
N THR A 128 16.71 -2.28 -8.89
CA THR A 128 16.09 -2.59 -10.18
C THR A 128 15.01 -1.55 -10.54
N TYR A 129 14.31 -1.01 -9.55
CA TYR A 129 13.22 -0.05 -9.71
C TYR A 129 13.38 1.15 -8.75
N PRO A 130 14.31 2.08 -9.04
CA PRO A 130 14.69 3.15 -8.10
C PRO A 130 13.58 4.16 -7.80
N ASN A 131 12.55 4.22 -8.64
CA ASN A 131 11.38 5.08 -8.46
C ASN A 131 10.20 4.35 -7.77
N ASN A 132 10.35 3.09 -7.38
CA ASN A 132 9.29 2.37 -6.69
C ASN A 132 9.29 2.71 -5.20
N THR A 133 8.26 3.45 -4.77
CA THR A 133 8.08 3.91 -3.39
C THR A 133 7.97 2.76 -2.38
N VAL A 134 7.29 1.67 -2.74
CA VAL A 134 7.11 0.50 -1.87
C VAL A 134 8.46 -0.16 -1.55
N ALA A 135 9.30 -0.39 -2.57
CA ALA A 135 10.65 -0.94 -2.40
C ALA A 135 11.54 -0.01 -1.57
N LYS A 136 11.48 1.30 -1.82
CA LYS A 136 12.20 2.31 -1.02
C LYS A 136 11.78 2.24 0.45
N ASN A 137 10.48 2.23 0.74
CA ASN A 137 9.95 2.20 2.10
C ASN A 137 10.37 0.94 2.85
N TYR A 138 10.24 -0.24 2.22
CA TYR A 138 10.69 -1.49 2.85
C TYR A 138 12.19 -1.53 3.13
N LYS A 139 13.00 -0.99 2.21
CA LYS A 139 14.45 -0.87 2.40
C LYS A 139 14.78 0.04 3.58
N GLU A 140 14.25 1.26 3.59
CA GLU A 140 14.49 2.23 4.67
C GLU A 140 13.98 1.71 6.03
N TYR A 141 12.86 1.00 6.02
CA TYR A 141 12.34 0.34 7.21
C TYR A 141 13.30 -0.74 7.72
N ALA A 142 13.77 -1.63 6.85
CA ALA A 142 14.75 -2.66 7.23
C ALA A 142 16.04 -2.05 7.79
N ASP A 143 16.53 -0.95 7.19
CA ASP A 143 17.70 -0.21 7.70
C ASP A 143 17.48 0.32 9.12
N LYS A 144 16.33 0.96 9.37
CA LYS A 144 15.96 1.46 10.71
C LYS A 144 15.88 0.33 11.72
N VAL A 145 15.24 -0.78 11.38
CA VAL A 145 15.07 -1.92 12.28
C VAL A 145 16.39 -2.61 12.59
N ILE A 146 17.25 -2.84 11.60
CA ILE A 146 18.59 -3.44 11.82
C ILE A 146 19.42 -2.57 12.75
N LYS A 147 19.39 -1.24 12.54
CA LYS A 147 20.10 -0.28 13.39
C LYS A 147 19.57 -0.28 14.82
N LYS A 148 18.24 -0.35 14.99
CA LYS A 148 17.57 -0.26 16.29
C LYS A 148 17.64 -1.57 17.09
N TYR A 149 17.59 -2.72 16.40
CA TYR A 149 17.63 -4.05 17.02
C TYR A 149 18.63 -4.97 16.31
N PRO A 150 19.94 -4.78 16.56
CA PRO A 150 20.97 -5.66 16.02
C PRO A 150 20.75 -7.11 16.46
N TYR A 151 20.94 -8.06 15.53
CA TYR A 151 20.80 -9.49 15.82
C TYR A 151 21.75 -10.30 14.94
N LYS A 152 22.05 -11.55 15.34
CA LYS A 152 22.84 -12.48 14.51
C LYS A 152 21.93 -13.19 13.49
N PRO A 153 22.12 -12.98 12.17
CA PRO A 153 21.31 -13.63 11.14
C PRO A 153 21.35 -15.16 11.22
N THR A 154 20.29 -15.80 10.73
CA THR A 154 20.32 -17.26 10.58
C THR A 154 21.32 -17.67 9.51
N GLU A 155 22.26 -18.54 9.88
CA GLU A 155 23.26 -19.05 8.95
C GLU A 155 22.61 -19.92 7.86
N LYS A 156 22.94 -19.61 6.60
CA LYS A 156 22.54 -20.38 5.42
C LYS A 156 23.12 -21.81 5.48
N PRO A 157 22.44 -22.80 4.88
CA PRO A 157 22.94 -24.16 4.83
C PRO A 157 24.23 -24.25 3.98
N LYS A 158 25.05 -25.27 4.22
CA LYS A 158 26.36 -25.43 3.53
C LYS A 158 26.25 -25.55 2.01
N ASN A 159 25.15 -26.11 1.51
CA ASN A 159 24.87 -26.28 0.08
C ASN A 159 24.16 -25.06 -0.55
N TRP A 160 24.17 -23.90 0.11
CA TRP A 160 23.59 -22.68 -0.43
C TRP A 160 24.41 -22.13 -1.60
N SER A 161 23.79 -22.00 -2.77
CA SER A 161 24.35 -21.33 -3.94
C SER A 161 23.78 -19.92 -4.10
N GLU A 162 24.25 -19.15 -5.08
CA GLU A 162 23.67 -17.84 -5.42
C GLU A 162 22.17 -17.94 -5.76
N LYS A 163 21.78 -19.02 -6.45
CA LYS A 163 20.39 -19.36 -6.78
C LYS A 163 20.08 -20.79 -6.33
N PRO A 164 19.73 -21.00 -5.04
CA PRO A 164 19.49 -22.33 -4.52
C PRO A 164 18.26 -22.98 -5.18
N THR A 165 18.22 -24.31 -5.19
CA THR A 165 17.00 -25.02 -5.62
C THR A 165 15.85 -24.73 -4.66
N GLN A 166 14.61 -24.97 -5.10
CA GLN A 166 13.42 -24.76 -4.26
C GLN A 166 13.54 -25.48 -2.91
N THR A 167 14.01 -26.73 -2.92
CA THR A 167 14.18 -27.56 -1.72
C THR A 167 15.22 -26.98 -0.74
N VAL A 168 16.35 -26.47 -1.25
CA VAL A 168 17.37 -25.83 -0.40
C VAL A 168 16.83 -24.54 0.21
N PHE A 169 16.10 -23.74 -0.57
CA PHE A 169 15.45 -22.52 -0.07
C PHE A 169 14.40 -22.83 1.02
N GLU A 170 13.55 -23.82 0.80
CA GLU A 170 12.51 -24.23 1.77
C GLU A 170 13.11 -24.80 3.06
N SER A 171 14.23 -25.53 2.96
CA SER A 171 14.99 -25.98 4.13
C SER A 171 15.54 -24.81 4.94
N TYR A 172 16.10 -23.79 4.27
CA TYR A 172 16.60 -22.59 4.93
C TYR A 172 15.48 -21.80 5.62
N THR A 173 14.35 -21.57 4.95
CA THR A 173 13.22 -20.83 5.57
C THR A 173 12.60 -21.60 6.73
N SER A 174 12.58 -22.94 6.69
CA SER A 174 12.18 -23.77 7.84
C SER A 174 13.13 -23.62 9.04
N LYS A 175 14.45 -23.57 8.80
CA LYS A 175 15.46 -23.30 9.83
C LYS A 175 15.27 -21.91 10.45
N VAL A 176 15.01 -20.90 9.61
CA VAL A 176 14.69 -19.53 10.05
C VAL A 176 13.46 -19.54 10.97
N ALA A 177 12.34 -20.10 10.51
CA ALA A 177 11.09 -20.14 11.29
C ALA A 177 11.30 -20.83 12.65
N THR A 178 12.02 -21.94 12.67
CA THR A 178 12.34 -22.67 13.91
C THR A 178 13.19 -21.84 14.88
N LYS A 179 14.20 -21.14 14.36
CA LYS A 179 15.09 -20.32 15.18
C LYS A 179 14.37 -19.12 15.78
N VAL A 180 13.47 -18.47 15.04
CA VAL A 180 12.67 -17.34 15.52
C VAL A 180 11.81 -17.72 16.72
N THR A 181 11.14 -18.88 16.66
CA THR A 181 10.34 -19.40 17.78
C THR A 181 11.18 -19.67 19.02
N LYS A 182 12.43 -20.15 18.85
CA LYS A 182 13.35 -20.43 19.97
C LYS A 182 13.93 -19.16 20.58
N ASP A 183 14.32 -18.21 19.74
CA ASP A 183 14.98 -16.97 20.15
C ASP A 183 14.00 -15.95 20.77
N LYS A 184 12.68 -16.16 20.66
CA LYS A 184 11.62 -15.20 21.08
C LYS A 184 11.90 -13.77 20.60
N ARG A 185 12.32 -13.63 19.33
CA ARG A 185 12.73 -12.34 18.78
C ARG A 185 11.59 -11.34 18.82
N TYR A 186 11.91 -10.10 19.17
CA TYR A 186 11.02 -8.98 18.91
C TYR A 186 10.98 -8.72 17.39
N ILE A 187 9.78 -8.65 16.82
CA ILE A 187 9.56 -8.40 15.40
C ILE A 187 8.71 -7.13 15.29
N GLU A 188 9.36 -6.05 14.89
CA GLU A 188 8.65 -4.85 14.44
C GLU A 188 8.16 -5.11 13.00
N TYR A 189 6.96 -4.69 12.62
CA TYR A 189 6.42 -4.92 11.26
C TYR A 189 6.47 -3.63 10.42
N PRO A 190 6.76 -3.71 9.10
CA PRO A 190 6.84 -2.52 8.23
C PRO A 190 5.56 -1.70 8.14
N ASN A 191 4.41 -2.34 8.31
CA ASN A 191 3.08 -1.72 8.36
C ASN A 191 2.62 -1.70 9.84
N PRO A 192 1.80 -0.74 10.32
CA PRO A 192 1.49 -0.64 11.73
C PRO A 192 0.90 -1.95 12.22
N SER A 193 1.46 -2.44 13.32
CA SER A 193 1.00 -3.69 13.89
C SER A 193 -0.47 -3.58 14.27
N PHE A 194 -1.12 -4.73 14.38
CA PHE A 194 -2.50 -4.78 14.88
C PHE A 194 -2.64 -4.07 16.25
N ASP A 195 -1.59 -4.05 17.06
CA ASP A 195 -1.60 -3.35 18.34
C ASP A 195 -1.53 -1.82 18.21
N VAL A 196 -0.80 -1.29 17.21
CA VAL A 196 -0.84 0.15 16.89
C VAL A 196 -2.26 0.55 16.47
N ILE A 197 -2.91 -0.27 15.63
CA ILE A 197 -4.29 -0.04 15.19
C ILE A 197 -5.28 -0.15 16.36
N LYS A 198 -5.15 -1.17 17.23
CA LYS A 198 -5.97 -1.25 18.45
C LYS A 198 -5.81 -0.01 19.32
N LYS A 199 -4.58 0.50 19.47
CA LYS A 199 -4.34 1.70 20.26
C LYS A 199 -5.10 2.88 19.66
N PHE A 200 -4.99 3.10 18.35
CA PHE A 200 -5.76 4.12 17.63
C PHE A 200 -7.27 4.06 17.93
N LEU A 201 -7.83 2.85 17.98
CA LEU A 201 -9.25 2.62 18.27
C LEU A 201 -9.59 2.77 19.76
N ARG A 202 -8.67 2.47 20.68
CA ARG A 202 -8.86 2.60 22.13
C ARG A 202 -8.77 4.04 22.60
N ASP A 203 -7.72 4.76 22.20
CA ASP A 203 -7.54 6.17 22.55
C ASP A 203 -8.16 7.04 21.44
N TYR A 204 -9.39 6.73 21.04
CA TYR A 204 -10.05 7.36 19.91
C TYR A 204 -10.04 8.88 20.05
N GLU A 205 -10.44 9.43 21.19
CA GLU A 205 -10.44 10.88 21.47
C GLU A 205 -9.05 11.55 21.29
N ARG A 206 -7.95 10.81 21.43
CA ARG A 206 -6.62 11.37 21.23
C ARG A 206 -6.29 11.60 19.75
N TRP A 207 -6.84 10.78 18.85
CA TRP A 207 -6.44 10.72 17.44
C TRP A 207 -7.59 10.91 16.44
N ASN A 208 -8.84 10.74 16.86
CA ASN A 208 -10.04 10.79 16.05
C ASN A 208 -11.15 11.45 16.88
N PHE A 209 -11.79 12.50 16.37
CA PHE A 209 -12.75 13.28 17.18
C PHE A 209 -14.09 13.43 16.47
N GLU A 210 -14.80 12.31 16.30
CA GLU A 210 -16.11 12.27 15.64
C GLU A 210 -17.14 13.22 16.25
N GLN A 211 -17.15 13.40 17.57
CA GLN A 211 -18.09 14.31 18.22
C GLN A 211 -17.86 15.76 17.79
N GLN A 212 -16.60 16.19 17.67
CA GLN A 212 -16.27 17.55 17.24
C GLN A 212 -16.53 17.76 15.75
N ILE A 213 -16.32 16.72 14.92
CA ILE A 213 -16.75 16.73 13.52
C ILE A 213 -18.27 16.95 13.40
N LYS A 214 -19.06 16.35 14.30
CA LYS A 214 -20.52 16.48 14.31
C LYS A 214 -21.02 17.80 14.91
N THR A 215 -20.21 18.48 15.72
CA THR A 215 -20.64 19.71 16.43
C THR A 215 -20.47 20.98 15.57
N GLY A 216 -19.81 20.87 14.40
CA GLY A 216 -19.64 21.96 13.45
C GLY A 216 -18.52 22.94 13.83
N SER A 217 -18.32 23.96 12.99
CA SER A 217 -17.19 24.91 13.11
C SER A 217 -17.48 26.15 13.96
N SER A 218 -18.70 26.29 14.51
CA SER A 218 -19.15 27.49 15.25
C SER A 218 -18.35 27.73 16.54
N GLY A 219 -17.85 26.68 17.18
CA GLY A 219 -17.03 26.77 18.39
C GLY A 219 -15.56 27.14 18.16
N PHE A 220 -15.13 27.32 16.91
CA PHE A 220 -13.75 27.65 16.57
C PHE A 220 -13.56 29.17 16.43
N PRO A 221 -12.45 29.73 16.95
CA PRO A 221 -12.09 31.13 16.70
C PRO A 221 -11.93 31.42 15.21
N ASP A 222 -12.29 32.63 14.78
CA ASP A 222 -12.03 33.11 13.42
C ASP A 222 -10.54 33.45 13.22
N PRO A 223 -10.00 33.28 12.00
CA PRO A 223 -8.62 33.67 11.69
C PRO A 223 -8.46 35.20 11.80
N LYS A 224 -7.28 35.65 12.23
CA LYS A 224 -6.99 37.09 12.32
C LYS A 224 -6.65 37.64 10.94
N ILE A 225 -7.39 38.66 10.51
CA ILE A 225 -7.15 39.34 9.23
C ILE A 225 -6.40 40.65 9.49
N THR A 226 -5.27 40.85 8.80
CA THR A 226 -4.52 42.11 8.79
C THR A 226 -4.36 42.62 7.35
N LEU A 227 -4.12 43.92 7.18
CA LEU A 227 -3.84 44.52 5.88
C LEU A 227 -2.37 44.97 5.86
N GLU A 228 -1.56 44.33 5.03
CA GLU A 228 -0.12 44.62 4.88
C GLU A 228 0.12 45.07 3.43
N ASN A 229 0.53 46.33 3.23
CA ASN A 229 0.84 46.90 1.91
C ASN A 229 -0.27 46.67 0.85
N GLY A 230 -1.55 46.82 1.25
CA GLY A 230 -2.69 46.61 0.35
C GLY A 230 -3.05 45.15 0.06
N THR A 231 -2.38 44.19 0.72
CA THR A 231 -2.69 42.75 0.66
C THR A 231 -3.28 42.29 1.98
N TYR A 232 -4.41 41.58 1.93
CA TYR A 232 -5.03 40.97 3.11
C TYR A 232 -4.20 39.75 3.53
N VAL A 233 -3.90 39.65 4.82
CA VAL A 233 -3.15 38.54 5.41
C VAL A 233 -4.05 37.83 6.40
N LEU A 234 -4.45 36.60 6.04
CA LEU A 234 -5.27 35.74 6.89
C LEU A 234 -4.33 34.87 7.73
N ASN A 235 -4.31 35.12 9.03
CA ASN A 235 -3.44 34.41 9.98
C ASN A 235 -4.24 33.31 10.68
N TYR A 236 -3.90 32.06 10.35
CA TYR A 236 -4.47 30.86 10.94
C TYR A 236 -3.52 30.27 11.99
N LYS A 237 -4.08 29.92 13.15
CA LYS A 237 -3.42 29.11 14.17
C LYS A 237 -3.86 27.66 14.03
N ILE A 238 -2.90 26.75 13.88
CA ILE A 238 -3.13 25.31 13.75
C ILE A 238 -2.70 24.60 15.02
N PHE A 239 -3.61 23.80 15.58
CA PHE A 239 -3.28 22.76 16.56
C PHE A 239 -3.21 21.40 15.86
N VAL A 240 -2.18 20.60 16.16
CA VAL A 240 -1.95 19.30 15.51
C VAL A 240 -1.89 18.22 16.58
N ASN A 241 -2.76 17.21 16.47
CA ASN A 241 -2.68 16.05 17.37
C ASN A 241 -1.37 15.28 17.13
N ALA A 242 -0.76 14.78 18.21
CA ALA A 242 0.40 13.90 18.11
C ALA A 242 0.03 12.59 17.38
N GLN A 243 0.90 12.14 16.48
CA GLN A 243 0.75 10.82 15.85
C GLN A 243 1.02 9.69 16.85
N PRO A 244 0.42 8.50 16.68
CA PRO A 244 0.75 7.37 17.53
C PRO A 244 2.23 6.99 17.44
N PRO A 245 2.86 6.71 18.59
CA PRO A 245 4.22 6.19 18.57
C PRO A 245 4.23 4.82 17.86
N GLY A 246 5.20 4.62 16.96
CA GLY A 246 5.37 3.36 16.23
C GLY A 246 4.86 3.38 14.79
N LEU A 247 4.37 4.52 14.27
CA LEU A 247 4.17 4.67 12.84
C LEU A 247 5.53 4.71 12.10
N PRO A 248 5.71 3.93 11.02
CA PRO A 248 6.98 3.79 10.33
C PRO A 248 7.28 4.95 9.36
N LEU A 249 6.26 5.74 9.02
CA LEU A 249 6.33 6.86 8.09
C LEU A 249 6.20 8.20 8.84
N ASP A 250 6.95 9.19 8.38
CA ASP A 250 6.82 10.56 8.88
C ASP A 250 5.69 11.27 8.14
N HIS A 251 4.55 11.46 8.81
CA HIS A 251 3.46 12.27 8.29
C HIS A 251 3.47 13.70 8.84
N VAL A 252 4.40 14.06 9.73
CA VAL A 252 4.47 15.44 10.24
C VAL A 252 5.02 16.38 9.17
N SER A 253 6.03 15.92 8.41
CA SER A 253 6.57 16.69 7.29
C SER A 253 5.54 16.93 6.18
N THR A 254 4.53 16.07 6.01
CA THR A 254 3.47 16.32 5.02
C THR A 254 2.65 17.55 5.40
N LEU A 255 2.30 17.72 6.69
CA LEU A 255 1.62 18.93 7.15
C LEU A 255 2.43 20.19 6.85
N ASN A 256 3.73 20.19 7.15
CA ASN A 256 4.60 21.35 6.91
C ASN A 256 4.69 21.70 5.42
N GLN A 257 4.75 20.69 4.55
CA GLN A 257 4.74 20.90 3.10
C GLN A 257 3.38 21.41 2.61
N SER A 258 2.28 20.91 3.19
CA SER A 258 0.92 21.34 2.85
C SER A 258 0.60 22.76 3.30
N THR A 259 1.02 23.16 4.50
CA THR A 259 0.87 24.56 4.95
C THR A 259 1.71 25.48 4.09
N LYS A 260 2.97 25.12 3.79
CA LYS A 260 3.83 25.90 2.89
C LYS A 260 3.20 26.09 1.51
N PHE A 261 2.66 25.03 0.91
CA PHE A 261 1.98 25.09 -0.39
C PHE A 261 0.91 26.20 -0.42
N TRP A 262 0.09 26.31 0.62
CA TRP A 262 -0.96 27.32 0.73
C TRP A 262 -0.45 28.72 1.06
N GLN A 263 0.63 28.84 1.84
CA GLN A 263 1.27 30.13 2.12
C GLN A 263 1.94 30.74 0.88
N ASP A 264 2.38 29.91 -0.06
CA ASP A 264 3.00 30.34 -1.31
C ASP A 264 1.95 30.79 -2.36
N GLN A 265 0.65 30.71 -2.06
CA GLN A 265 -0.43 31.14 -2.96
C GLN A 265 -0.81 32.62 -2.74
N ILE A 266 -1.23 33.27 -3.83
CA ILE A 266 -1.89 34.58 -3.79
C ILE A 266 -3.32 34.41 -4.32
N PHE A 267 -4.29 34.86 -3.53
CA PHE A 267 -5.71 34.77 -3.86
C PHE A 267 -6.24 36.14 -4.28
N THR A 268 -6.82 36.23 -5.47
CA THR A 268 -7.44 37.48 -5.92
C THR A 268 -8.86 37.58 -5.38
N THR A 269 -9.16 38.66 -4.66
CA THR A 269 -10.51 38.96 -4.16
C THR A 269 -11.05 40.24 -4.82
N PRO A 270 -12.36 40.52 -4.77
CA PRO A 270 -12.92 41.78 -5.26
C PRO A 270 -12.30 43.03 -4.62
N ASN A 271 -11.78 42.90 -3.40
CA ASN A 271 -11.26 44.02 -2.61
C ASN A 271 -9.72 44.09 -2.60
N GLY A 272 -9.03 43.24 -3.37
CA GLY A 272 -7.57 43.16 -3.41
C GLY A 272 -7.04 41.73 -3.30
N ASN A 273 -5.73 41.60 -3.20
CA ASN A 273 -5.08 40.29 -3.04
C ASN A 273 -5.12 39.83 -1.58
N ALA A 274 -5.17 38.52 -1.37
CA ALA A 274 -5.09 37.89 -0.07
C ALA A 274 -4.01 36.80 -0.05
N ILE A 275 -3.31 36.66 1.08
CA ILE A 275 -2.35 35.60 1.36
C ILE A 275 -2.65 34.95 2.71
N ILE A 276 -2.14 33.75 2.90
CA ILE A 276 -2.36 32.96 4.11
C ILE A 276 -1.06 32.81 4.87
N LYS A 277 -1.11 32.92 6.19
CA LYS A 277 0.00 32.58 7.10
C LYS A 277 -0.51 31.58 8.15
N PHE A 278 0.26 30.53 8.39
CA PHE A 278 0.00 29.57 9.45
C PHE A 278 0.98 29.75 10.61
N SER A 279 0.49 29.51 11.83
CA SER A 279 1.29 29.46 13.05
C SER A 279 0.82 28.31 13.92
N HIS A 280 1.68 27.82 14.81
CA HIS A 280 1.30 26.78 15.77
C HIS A 280 0.49 27.38 16.92
N ALA A 281 -0.53 26.65 17.36
CA ALA A 281 -1.25 26.92 18.60
C ALA A 281 -0.76 26.00 19.72
N ASP A 282 -0.58 26.57 20.91
CA ASP A 282 -0.19 25.81 22.10
C ASP A 282 -1.35 24.98 22.68
N SER A 283 -2.59 25.39 22.39
CA SER A 283 -3.81 24.77 22.88
C SER A 283 -4.86 24.62 21.76
N LYS A 284 -5.80 23.70 21.96
CA LYS A 284 -6.95 23.52 21.07
C LYS A 284 -7.85 24.77 21.05
N SER A 285 -8.13 25.36 22.21
CA SER A 285 -9.05 26.50 22.31
C SER A 285 -8.63 27.71 21.48
N ASP A 286 -7.33 27.88 21.28
CA ASP A 286 -6.77 29.05 20.61
C ASP A 286 -6.55 28.85 19.10
N ALA A 287 -6.81 27.64 18.61
CA ALA A 287 -6.58 27.26 17.22
C ALA A 287 -7.82 27.44 16.35
N ASN A 288 -7.62 28.02 15.16
CA ASN A 288 -8.64 28.11 14.13
C ASN A 288 -8.87 26.75 13.46
N ILE A 289 -7.80 25.97 13.31
CA ILE A 289 -7.80 24.69 12.61
C ILE A 289 -7.21 23.61 13.52
N TRP A 290 -7.91 22.50 13.68
CA TRP A 290 -7.39 21.31 14.37
C TRP A 290 -7.12 20.20 13.37
N VAL A 291 -5.86 19.78 13.26
CA VAL A 291 -5.46 18.68 12.39
C VAL A 291 -5.37 17.38 13.18
N THR A 292 -6.03 16.33 12.70
CA THR A 292 -6.05 15.01 13.31
C THR A 292 -5.87 13.87 12.31
N TRP A 293 -5.40 12.73 12.79
CA TRP A 293 -4.97 11.59 11.98
C TRP A 293 -5.88 10.38 12.16
N THR A 294 -6.38 9.80 11.07
CA THR A 294 -7.32 8.68 11.16
C THR A 294 -6.86 7.42 10.44
N VAL A 295 -7.29 6.26 10.96
CA VAL A 295 -7.03 4.90 10.45
C VAL A 295 -8.34 4.11 10.33
N ARG A 296 -9.39 4.74 9.81
CA ARG A 296 -10.72 4.14 9.67
C ARG A 296 -11.26 4.30 8.26
N LYS A 297 -12.24 3.45 7.90
CA LYS A 297 -13.04 3.64 6.68
C LYS A 297 -13.92 4.88 6.89
N LEU A 298 -13.55 6.00 6.27
CA LEU A 298 -14.28 7.28 6.37
C LEU A 298 -15.60 7.28 5.58
N GLY A 299 -15.75 6.34 4.67
CA GLY A 299 -16.83 6.26 3.70
C GLY A 299 -16.28 5.64 2.41
N GLU A 300 -17.13 5.19 1.50
CA GLU A 300 -16.65 4.77 0.19
C GLU A 300 -16.16 5.99 -0.59
N GLY A 301 -14.87 5.98 -0.97
CA GLY A 301 -14.24 7.08 -1.71
C GLY A 301 -13.88 8.32 -0.88
N VAL A 302 -13.98 8.26 0.45
CA VAL A 302 -13.66 9.38 1.34
C VAL A 302 -12.28 9.18 1.96
N LEU A 303 -11.39 10.16 1.78
CA LEU A 303 -9.99 10.11 2.22
C LEU A 303 -9.65 11.15 3.30
N GLY A 304 -10.56 12.06 3.59
CA GLY A 304 -10.43 13.08 4.62
C GLY A 304 -11.77 13.78 4.85
N HIS A 305 -11.81 14.60 5.89
CA HIS A 305 -12.93 15.50 6.16
C HIS A 305 -12.40 16.83 6.70
N ALA A 306 -12.93 17.93 6.19
CA ALA A 306 -12.64 19.24 6.73
C ALA A 306 -13.87 20.13 6.77
N HIS A 307 -13.93 20.98 7.79
CA HIS A 307 -14.89 22.07 7.83
C HIS A 307 -14.39 23.24 6.98
N ILE A 308 -15.33 23.98 6.39
CA ILE A 308 -14.99 25.12 5.55
C ILE A 308 -14.65 26.34 6.42
N GLY A 309 -13.48 26.94 6.20
CA GLY A 309 -13.06 28.24 6.74
C GLY A 309 -12.50 28.24 8.16
N LYS A 310 -12.80 27.21 8.97
CA LYS A 310 -12.22 26.90 10.29
C LYS A 310 -12.79 25.57 10.79
N GLY A 311 -12.10 24.91 11.72
CA GLY A 311 -12.60 23.69 12.35
C GLY A 311 -11.64 22.52 12.30
N VAL A 312 -12.20 21.31 12.39
CA VAL A 312 -11.44 20.05 12.33
C VAL A 312 -11.09 19.70 10.89
N VAL A 313 -9.84 19.27 10.68
CA VAL A 313 -9.28 18.65 9.49
C VAL A 313 -8.85 17.23 9.87
N GLU A 314 -9.56 16.24 9.34
CA GLU A 314 -9.30 14.81 9.49
C GLU A 314 -8.58 14.29 8.24
N VAL A 315 -7.40 13.69 8.44
CA VAL A 315 -6.57 13.14 7.36
C VAL A 315 -6.40 11.65 7.54
N ALA A 316 -6.84 10.86 6.55
CA ALA A 316 -6.62 9.42 6.55
C ALA A 316 -5.14 9.09 6.30
N LEU A 317 -4.58 8.27 7.19
CA LEU A 317 -3.22 7.74 7.06
C LEU A 317 -3.17 6.43 6.27
N GLY A 318 -4.32 5.82 6.04
CA GLY A 318 -4.44 4.53 5.39
C GLY A 318 -5.87 4.03 5.46
N ASP A 319 -6.12 2.92 4.79
CA ASP A 319 -7.40 2.22 4.80
C ASP A 319 -7.19 0.71 4.73
N TYR A 320 -8.27 -0.04 4.50
CA TYR A 320 -8.20 -1.47 4.26
C TYR A 320 -7.99 -1.72 2.77
N ASN A 321 -6.90 -2.40 2.45
CA ASN A 321 -6.50 -2.69 1.07
C ASN A 321 -7.31 -3.86 0.46
N CYS A 322 -6.91 -4.30 -0.74
CA CYS A 322 -7.49 -5.45 -1.43
C CYS A 322 -7.36 -6.78 -0.69
N ASP A 323 -6.49 -6.90 0.30
CA ASP A 323 -6.41 -8.12 1.09
C ASP A 323 -7.29 -7.99 2.35
N GLY A 324 -7.71 -6.81 2.78
CA GLY A 324 -8.53 -6.62 3.98
C GLY A 324 -7.71 -6.42 5.26
N SER A 325 -6.38 -6.35 5.15
CA SER A 325 -5.53 -5.76 6.19
C SER A 325 -5.51 -4.24 6.05
N PHE A 326 -5.39 -3.54 7.18
CA PHE A 326 -5.14 -2.10 7.16
C PHE A 326 -3.76 -1.83 6.58
N GLN A 327 -3.63 -0.88 5.66
CA GLN A 327 -2.36 -0.43 5.12
C GLN A 327 -2.23 1.09 5.12
N LEU A 328 -1.04 1.57 5.46
CA LEU A 328 -0.72 2.98 5.35
C LEU A 328 -0.64 3.41 3.88
N TYR A 329 -1.17 4.59 3.61
CA TYR A 329 -0.89 5.32 2.39
C TYR A 329 0.56 5.79 2.38
N ASP A 330 1.10 5.97 1.18
CA ASP A 330 2.41 6.61 1.04
C ASP A 330 2.37 8.09 1.45
N VAL A 331 3.55 8.63 1.75
CA VAL A 331 3.71 10.01 2.24
C VAL A 331 3.12 11.02 1.25
N ALA A 332 3.28 10.79 -0.05
CA ALA A 332 2.76 11.67 -1.10
C ALA A 332 1.23 11.70 -1.15
N SER A 333 0.58 10.55 -0.96
CA SER A 333 -0.88 10.46 -0.92
C SER A 333 -1.44 11.16 0.32
N VAL A 334 -0.83 10.93 1.50
CA VAL A 334 -1.22 11.62 2.74
C VAL A 334 -1.01 13.13 2.61
N GLU A 335 0.07 13.57 1.97
CA GLU A 335 0.32 14.98 1.72
C GLU A 335 -0.72 15.61 0.80
N LYS A 336 -1.10 14.93 -0.28
CA LYS A 336 -2.15 15.40 -1.20
C LYS A 336 -3.50 15.51 -0.49
N ILE A 337 -3.87 14.52 0.32
CA ILE A 337 -5.08 14.56 1.16
C ILE A 337 -5.00 15.76 2.11
N MET A 338 -3.92 15.88 2.88
CA MET A 338 -3.71 16.99 3.81
C MET A 338 -3.82 18.37 3.12
N ARG A 339 -3.23 18.53 1.94
CA ARG A 339 -3.34 19.78 1.15
C ARG A 339 -4.79 20.08 0.79
N HIS A 340 -5.52 19.09 0.30
CA HIS A 340 -6.92 19.24 -0.07
C HIS A 340 -7.78 19.65 1.13
N GLU A 341 -7.68 18.92 2.23
CA GLU A 341 -8.47 19.17 3.44
C GLU A 341 -8.13 20.52 4.10
N LEU A 342 -6.85 20.92 4.09
CA LEU A 342 -6.46 22.28 4.52
C LEU A 342 -7.06 23.35 3.63
N GLY A 343 -7.23 23.10 2.33
CA GLY A 343 -7.91 23.99 1.40
C GLY A 343 -9.34 24.31 1.82
N HIS A 344 -10.08 23.29 2.26
CA HIS A 344 -11.39 23.51 2.87
C HIS A 344 -11.27 24.32 4.16
N ALA A 345 -10.33 23.99 5.05
CA ALA A 345 -10.14 24.68 6.31
C ALA A 345 -9.80 26.18 6.18
N ILE A 346 -9.25 26.60 5.04
CA ILE A 346 -9.01 28.02 4.70
C ILE A 346 -10.14 28.66 3.89
N GLY A 347 -11.24 27.95 3.66
CA GLY A 347 -12.47 28.48 3.06
C GLY A 347 -12.71 28.12 1.59
N LEU A 348 -11.89 27.26 0.99
CA LEU A 348 -12.06 26.88 -0.42
C LEU A 348 -13.10 25.77 -0.58
N GLY A 349 -13.92 25.87 -1.63
CA GLY A 349 -14.80 24.79 -2.08
C GLY A 349 -14.10 23.84 -3.05
N HIS A 350 -14.82 22.80 -3.46
CA HIS A 350 -14.33 21.91 -4.53
C HIS A 350 -14.19 22.65 -5.87
N SER A 351 -13.23 22.20 -6.67
CA SER A 351 -13.03 22.65 -8.04
C SER A 351 -13.47 21.58 -9.03
N ASN A 352 -14.02 22.01 -10.17
CA ASN A 352 -14.32 21.12 -11.31
C ASN A 352 -13.09 20.85 -12.19
N ASN A 353 -11.97 21.54 -11.98
CA ASN A 353 -10.73 21.31 -12.71
C ASN A 353 -9.98 20.10 -12.13
N THR A 354 -9.80 19.05 -12.93
CA THR A 354 -9.13 17.80 -12.53
C THR A 354 -7.64 17.99 -12.16
N GLN A 355 -7.03 19.09 -12.57
CA GLN A 355 -5.64 19.44 -12.21
C GLN A 355 -5.55 20.27 -10.92
N SER A 356 -6.68 20.71 -10.36
CA SER A 356 -6.71 21.47 -9.11
C SER A 356 -6.48 20.55 -7.91
N ILE A 357 -5.75 21.05 -6.90
CA ILE A 357 -5.65 20.36 -5.61
C ILE A 357 -7.01 20.24 -4.92
N MET A 358 -7.95 21.13 -5.22
CA MET A 358 -9.33 21.11 -4.70
C MET A 358 -10.28 20.23 -5.54
N TYR A 359 -9.76 19.42 -6.48
CA TYR A 359 -10.58 18.42 -7.16
C TYR A 359 -10.96 17.29 -6.16
N PRO A 360 -12.24 16.90 -6.04
CA PRO A 360 -12.73 16.07 -4.94
C PRO A 360 -12.38 14.57 -5.05
N SER A 361 -11.58 14.15 -6.03
CA SER A 361 -11.30 12.73 -6.26
C SER A 361 -9.83 12.46 -6.49
N MET A 362 -9.33 11.42 -5.82
CA MET A 362 -8.00 10.85 -6.04
C MET A 362 -8.00 9.38 -5.61
N SER A 363 -7.07 8.59 -6.16
CA SER A 363 -6.76 7.25 -5.67
C SER A 363 -5.42 7.31 -4.92
N PRO A 364 -5.38 6.96 -3.62
CA PRO A 364 -4.13 6.95 -2.87
C PRO A 364 -3.29 5.74 -3.24
N ASN A 365 -1.97 5.88 -3.13
CA ASN A 365 -1.04 4.78 -3.21
C ASN A 365 -0.72 4.26 -1.81
N TYR A 366 -0.42 2.96 -1.71
CA TYR A 366 -0.02 2.33 -0.46
C TYR A 366 1.48 2.32 -0.29
N ALA A 367 1.93 2.50 0.95
CA ALA A 367 3.35 2.50 1.29
C ALA A 367 3.99 1.11 1.25
N TYR A 368 3.21 0.05 1.47
CA TYR A 368 3.68 -1.31 1.69
C TYR A 368 2.86 -2.38 0.93
N CYS A 369 2.02 -1.99 -0.02
CA CYS A 369 1.23 -2.98 -0.76
C CYS A 369 2.11 -3.67 -1.82
N LEU A 370 2.21 -5.00 -1.76
CA LEU A 370 2.98 -5.78 -2.72
C LEU A 370 2.38 -5.76 -4.14
N LEU A 371 1.12 -5.36 -4.25
CA LEU A 371 0.31 -5.35 -5.47
C LEU A 371 -0.11 -3.93 -5.89
N SER A 372 0.56 -2.91 -5.33
CA SER A 372 0.33 -1.48 -5.62
C SER A 372 0.53 -1.12 -7.07
#